data_AF-A0A920QY36-F1
#
_entry.id   AF-A0A920QY36-F1
#
_cell.length_a   1.000
_cell.length_b   1.000
_cell.length_c   1.000
_cell.angle_alpha   90.00
_cell.angle_beta   90.00
_cell.angle_gamma   90.00
#
_symmetry.space_group_name_H-M   'P 1'
#
loop_
_entity.id
_entity.type
_entity.pdbx_description
1 polymer ?
#
loop_
_entity_poly.entity_id
_entity_poly.type
_entity_poly.pdbx_seq_one_letter_code
_entity_poly.pdbx_strand_id
1 'polypeptide(L)'
;MKIFYILLTFCILTTIPYKNILATESADDHILSSDIISEFPHGFRISTDTKSNNNISSIAINLKIGQRNRGVYQYMCAYTNESYDKWNCNPLVSDKQIKSELFWRTNTRINIYPLEQI
;
A
#
# COMPACT_ATOMS: atom_id res chain seq x y z
N MET A 1 -43.01 -23.37 34.66
CA MET A 1 -43.07 -22.81 33.28
C MET A 1 -41.95 -21.82 32.94
N LYS A 2 -41.50 -20.92 33.84
CA LYS A 2 -40.43 -19.94 33.53
C LYS A 2 -39.06 -20.55 33.13
N ILE A 3 -38.67 -21.67 33.74
CA ILE A 3 -37.37 -22.33 33.46
C ILE A 3 -37.30 -22.94 32.05
N PHE A 4 -38.44 -23.36 31.50
CA PHE A 4 -38.51 -23.92 30.14
C PHE A 4 -38.26 -22.85 29.09
N TYR A 5 -38.74 -21.62 29.32
CA TYR A 5 -38.46 -20.48 28.42
C TYR A 5 -36.99 -20.03 28.46
N ILE A 6 -36.32 -20.17 29.61
CA ILE A 6 -34.89 -19.83 29.75
C ILE A 6 -34.02 -20.86 29.00
N LEU A 7 -34.36 -22.15 29.09
CA LEU A 7 -33.67 -23.21 28.33
C LEU A 7 -33.91 -23.08 26.81
N LEU A 8 -35.14 -22.71 26.40
CA LEU A 8 -35.48 -22.51 25.00
C LEU A 8 -34.69 -21.35 24.37
N THR A 9 -34.52 -20.24 25.10
CA THR A 9 -33.78 -19.06 24.62
C THR A 9 -32.27 -19.31 24.55
N PHE A 10 -31.71 -20.09 25.47
CA PHE A 10 -30.30 -20.48 25.43
C PHE A 10 -29.98 -21.37 24.21
N CYS A 11 -30.90 -22.26 23.83
CA CYS A 11 -30.71 -23.14 22.68
C CYS A 11 -30.70 -22.40 21.32
N ILE A 12 -31.43 -21.27 21.22
CA ILE A 12 -31.51 -20.47 19.98
C ILE A 12 -30.24 -19.64 19.78
N LEU A 13 -29.56 -19.22 20.86
CA LEU A 13 -28.31 -18.46 20.74
C LEU A 13 -27.13 -19.31 20.26
N THR A 14 -27.14 -20.63 20.49
CA THR A 14 -26.01 -21.51 20.14
C THR A 14 -26.00 -21.98 18.69
N THR A 15 -27.06 -21.73 17.91
CA THR A 15 -27.15 -22.18 16.51
C THR A 15 -26.75 -21.13 15.49
N ILE A 16 -26.22 -19.96 15.92
CA ILE A 16 -25.75 -18.94 14.97
C ILE A 16 -24.42 -19.43 14.39
N PRO A 17 -24.33 -19.73 13.08
CA PRO A 17 -23.07 -20.12 12.47
C PRO A 17 -22.13 -18.91 12.48
N TYR A 18 -21.08 -18.98 13.31
CA TYR A 18 -19.98 -18.03 13.25
C TYR A 18 -19.26 -18.24 11.91
N LYS A 19 -19.50 -17.35 10.95
CA LYS A 19 -18.65 -17.24 9.76
C LYS A 19 -17.30 -16.69 10.22
N ASN A 20 -16.35 -17.58 10.45
CA ASN A 20 -14.95 -17.20 10.52
C ASN A 20 -14.58 -16.67 9.13
N ILE A 21 -14.43 -15.34 9.01
CA ILE A 21 -13.79 -14.73 7.85
C ILE A 21 -12.31 -15.05 7.99
N LEU A 22 -11.92 -16.23 7.51
CA LEU A 22 -10.52 -16.50 7.22
C LEU A 22 -10.16 -15.56 6.06
N ALA A 23 -9.30 -14.59 6.34
CA ALA A 23 -8.61 -13.88 5.28
C ALA A 23 -7.73 -14.91 4.57
N THR A 24 -8.22 -15.45 3.46
CA THR A 24 -7.38 -16.19 2.53
C THR A 24 -6.35 -15.19 2.02
N GLU A 25 -5.08 -15.35 2.40
CA GLU A 25 -3.98 -14.75 1.66
C GLU A 25 -4.04 -15.34 0.25
N SER A 26 -4.76 -14.66 -0.65
CA SER A 26 -4.59 -14.93 -2.06
C SER A 26 -3.19 -14.46 -2.39
N ALA A 27 -2.30 -15.39 -2.70
CA ALA A 27 -1.07 -15.13 -3.45
C ALA A 27 -1.45 -14.75 -4.89
N ASP A 28 -2.30 -13.74 -5.06
CA ASP A 28 -2.52 -13.09 -6.34
C ASP A 28 -1.33 -12.13 -6.45
N ASP A 29 -0.32 -12.58 -7.19
CA ASP A 29 0.95 -11.87 -7.34
C ASP A 29 0.70 -10.63 -8.22
N HIS A 30 0.18 -9.59 -7.58
CA HIS A 30 -0.24 -8.37 -8.24
C HIS A 30 0.95 -7.53 -8.71
N ILE A 31 2.16 -7.79 -8.22
CA ILE A 31 3.36 -7.01 -8.54
C ILE A 31 4.24 -7.85 -9.46
N LEU A 32 4.27 -7.52 -10.75
CA LEU A 32 5.12 -8.18 -11.73
C LEU A 32 6.59 -7.82 -11.55
N SER A 33 6.86 -6.56 -11.18
CA SER A 33 8.20 -6.11 -10.82
C SER A 33 8.13 -4.88 -9.92
N SER A 34 9.18 -4.69 -9.11
CA SER A 34 9.39 -3.50 -8.29
C SER A 34 10.86 -3.15 -8.29
N ASP A 35 11.17 -1.86 -8.39
CA ASP A 35 12.54 -1.36 -8.34
C ASP A 35 12.65 -0.11 -7.46
N ILE A 36 13.83 0.09 -6.88
CA ILE A 36 14.18 1.27 -6.08
C ILE A 36 15.55 1.77 -6.52
N ILE A 37 15.57 2.93 -7.18
CA ILE A 37 16.78 3.54 -7.71
C ILE A 37 17.11 4.81 -6.91
N SER A 38 18.36 4.93 -6.45
CA SER A 38 18.85 6.15 -5.81
C SER A 38 19.10 7.24 -6.87
N GLU A 39 18.57 8.45 -6.63
CA GLU A 39 18.80 9.65 -7.43
C GLU A 39 19.43 10.75 -6.54
N PHE A 40 20.47 10.36 -5.81
CA PHE A 40 21.19 11.27 -4.92
C PHE A 40 21.72 12.52 -5.67
N PRO A 41 21.69 13.72 -5.06
CA PRO A 41 21.23 14.05 -3.70
C PRO A 41 19.72 14.33 -3.58
N HIS A 42 18.96 14.22 -4.66
CA HIS A 42 17.59 14.71 -4.73
C HIS A 42 16.59 13.77 -4.07
N GLY A 43 16.84 12.47 -4.15
CA GLY A 43 15.94 11.47 -3.59
C GLY A 43 16.24 10.05 -4.02
N PHE A 44 15.20 9.22 -4.00
CA PHE A 44 15.18 7.91 -4.64
C PHE A 44 13.82 7.70 -5.29
N ARG A 45 13.81 6.89 -6.34
CA ARG A 45 12.62 6.55 -7.10
C ARG A 45 12.22 5.13 -6.83
N ILE A 46 10.93 4.93 -6.60
CA ILE A 46 10.31 3.61 -6.48
C ILE A 46 9.45 3.42 -7.71
N SER A 47 9.61 2.32 -8.42
CA SER A 47 8.77 1.97 -9.57
C SER A 47 8.20 0.58 -9.42
N THR A 48 7.01 0.37 -9.98
CA THR A 48 6.34 -0.93 -9.98
C THR A 48 5.63 -1.17 -11.31
N ASP A 49 5.58 -2.43 -11.72
CA ASP A 49 4.67 -2.93 -12.75
C ASP A 49 3.65 -3.83 -12.05
N THR A 50 2.41 -3.38 -11.99
CA THR A 50 1.35 -4.02 -11.20
C THR A 50 0.26 -4.53 -12.12
N LYS A 51 -0.22 -5.77 -11.92
CA LYS A 51 -1.30 -6.41 -12.68
C LYS A 51 -2.40 -6.91 -11.75
N SER A 52 -3.65 -6.73 -12.16
CA SER A 52 -4.82 -7.24 -11.44
C SER A 52 -5.89 -7.72 -12.41
N ASN A 53 -6.75 -8.61 -11.94
CA ASN A 53 -7.95 -9.04 -12.67
C ASN A 53 -8.95 -7.89 -12.85
N ASN A 54 -8.93 -6.93 -11.92
CA ASN A 54 -9.75 -5.72 -11.92
C ASN A 54 -8.93 -4.50 -12.34
N ASN A 55 -9.61 -3.42 -12.70
CA ASN A 55 -8.94 -2.17 -13.00
C ASN A 55 -8.31 -1.57 -11.73
N ILE A 56 -7.05 -1.18 -11.82
CA ILE A 56 -6.28 -0.54 -10.77
C ILE A 56 -6.49 0.96 -10.89
N SER A 57 -7.15 1.59 -9.92
CA SER A 57 -7.37 3.05 -9.92
C SER A 57 -6.33 3.81 -9.10
N SER A 58 -5.69 3.14 -8.14
CA SER A 58 -4.67 3.72 -7.28
C SER A 58 -3.71 2.64 -6.81
N ILE A 59 -2.44 3.02 -6.66
CA ILE A 59 -1.41 2.21 -6.01
C ILE A 59 -0.82 3.10 -4.93
N ALA A 60 -0.61 2.54 -3.75
CA ALA A 60 -0.01 3.27 -2.64
C ALA A 60 1.11 2.47 -2.00
N ILE A 61 2.11 3.19 -1.54
CA ILE A 61 3.20 2.65 -0.77
C ILE A 61 3.12 3.17 0.67
N ASN A 62 3.37 2.26 1.60
CA ASN A 62 3.60 2.59 2.99
C ASN A 62 5.10 2.40 3.28
N LEU A 63 5.84 3.51 3.34
CA LEU A 63 7.28 3.48 3.49
C LEU A 63 7.70 3.79 4.92
N LYS A 64 8.51 2.91 5.52
CA LYS A 64 9.19 3.13 6.80
C LYS A 64 10.68 3.33 6.54
N ILE A 65 11.21 4.50 6.91
CA ILE A 65 12.64 4.79 6.81
C ILE A 65 13.25 4.91 8.20
N GLY A 66 14.41 4.28 8.40
CA GLY A 66 15.13 4.28 9.67
C GLY A 66 14.35 3.62 10.81
N GLN A 67 14.46 4.18 12.02
CA GLN A 67 13.83 3.65 13.23
C GLN A 67 12.41 4.19 13.50
N ARG A 68 11.73 4.71 12.47
CA ARG A 68 10.38 5.27 12.65
C ARG A 68 9.36 4.17 12.90
N ASN A 69 8.61 4.28 13.99
CA ASN A 69 7.53 3.34 14.34
C ASN A 69 6.31 3.44 13.41
N ARG A 70 6.17 4.57 12.69
CA ARG A 70 5.09 4.81 11.72
C ARG A 70 5.67 5.00 10.33
N GLY A 71 5.05 4.34 9.36
CA GLY A 71 5.36 4.56 7.95
C GLY A 71 4.58 5.75 7.40
N VAL A 72 5.07 6.30 6.30
CA VAL A 72 4.41 7.37 5.58
C VAL A 72 3.73 6.75 4.37
N TYR A 73 2.45 7.04 4.24
CA TYR A 73 1.62 6.54 3.16
C TYR A 73 1.61 7.55 2.00
N GLN A 74 1.98 7.10 0.80
CA GLN A 74 1.97 7.92 -0.42
C GLN A 74 1.38 7.14 -1.58
N TYR A 75 0.62 7.83 -2.44
CA TYR A 75 0.12 7.27 -3.68
C TYR A 75 1.18 7.37 -4.78
N MET A 76 1.27 6.32 -5.60
CA MET A 76 2.13 6.29 -6.76
C MET A 76 1.50 7.05 -7.93
N CYS A 77 2.36 7.52 -8.81
CA CYS A 77 2.04 8.33 -9.98
C CYS A 77 2.25 7.52 -11.25
N ALA A 78 1.74 8.00 -12.39
CA ALA A 78 1.99 7.35 -13.67
C ALA A 78 3.49 7.37 -13.99
N TYR A 79 4.00 6.27 -14.51
CA TYR A 79 5.40 6.15 -14.91
C TYR A 79 5.71 7.09 -16.10
N THR A 80 6.61 8.04 -15.94
CA THR A 80 7.00 8.99 -17.02
C THR A 80 8.41 8.77 -17.55
N ASN A 81 9.28 8.04 -16.84
CA ASN A 81 10.70 7.88 -17.17
C ASN A 81 11.46 9.23 -17.26
N GLU A 82 10.94 10.29 -16.65
CA GLU A 82 11.54 11.60 -16.67
C GLU A 82 12.54 11.76 -15.53
N SER A 83 13.57 12.58 -15.74
CA SER A 83 14.49 12.99 -14.67
C SER A 83 13.78 13.80 -13.59
N TYR A 84 14.31 13.80 -12.36
CA TYR A 84 13.68 14.40 -11.17
C TYR A 84 13.29 15.88 -11.32
N ASP A 85 14.00 16.63 -12.18
CA ASP A 85 13.80 18.06 -12.43
C ASP A 85 12.53 18.35 -13.24
N LYS A 86 12.12 17.40 -14.08
CA LYS A 86 10.93 17.49 -14.92
C LYS A 86 9.78 16.64 -14.40
N TRP A 87 10.10 15.64 -13.58
CA TRP A 87 9.13 14.71 -13.06
C TRP A 87 8.02 15.43 -12.28
N ASN A 88 6.79 15.12 -12.67
CA ASN A 88 5.59 15.50 -11.96
C ASN A 88 4.72 14.28 -11.68
N CYS A 89 4.03 14.30 -10.55
CA CYS A 89 3.11 13.23 -10.20
C CYS A 89 1.83 13.33 -11.02
N ASN A 90 1.82 12.65 -12.16
CA ASN A 90 0.61 12.49 -12.97
C ASN A 90 -0.28 11.39 -12.38
N PRO A 91 -1.61 11.55 -12.42
CA PRO A 91 -2.53 10.53 -11.91
C PRO A 91 -2.42 9.24 -12.73
N LEU A 92 -2.65 8.10 -12.08
CA LEU A 92 -2.76 6.81 -12.77
C LEU A 92 -3.99 6.80 -13.68
N VAL A 93 -3.83 6.22 -14.87
CA VAL A 93 -4.96 5.89 -15.74
C VAL A 93 -5.41 4.48 -15.38
N SER A 94 -6.70 4.34 -15.06
CA SER A 94 -7.28 3.07 -14.62
C SER A 94 -7.15 1.98 -15.68
N ASP A 95 -6.36 0.95 -15.38
CA ASP A 95 -6.14 -0.21 -16.26
C ASP A 95 -5.86 -1.47 -15.42
N LYS A 96 -5.94 -2.65 -16.03
CA LYS A 96 -5.63 -3.95 -15.41
C LYS A 96 -4.13 -4.17 -15.20
N GLN A 97 -3.28 -3.46 -15.94
CA GLN A 97 -1.84 -3.48 -15.74
C GLN A 97 -1.31 -2.05 -15.81
N ILE A 98 -0.59 -1.62 -14.77
CA ILE A 98 -0.11 -0.25 -14.62
C ILE A 98 1.35 -0.25 -14.24
N LYS A 99 2.15 0.51 -15.00
CA LYS A 99 3.46 0.98 -14.56
C LYS A 99 3.30 2.27 -13.79
N SER A 100 3.84 2.28 -12.58
CA SER A 100 3.76 3.44 -11.69
C SER A 100 5.13 3.77 -11.10
N GLU A 101 5.29 5.02 -10.68
CA GLU A 101 6.49 5.47 -9.98
C GLU A 101 6.16 6.49 -8.89
N LEU A 102 7.05 6.59 -7.90
CA LEU A 102 7.02 7.60 -6.86
C LEU A 102 8.42 8.12 -6.64
N PHE A 103 8.61 9.43 -6.77
CA PHE A 103 9.86 10.08 -6.44
C PHE A 103 9.87 10.57 -4.99
N TRP A 104 10.63 9.91 -4.13
CA TRP A 104 10.79 10.31 -2.75
C TRP A 104 11.92 11.33 -2.60
N ARG A 105 11.55 12.60 -2.54
CA ARG A 105 12.50 13.70 -2.31
C ARG A 105 13.12 13.62 -0.92
N THR A 106 14.43 13.75 -0.82
CA THR A 106 15.21 13.79 0.43
C THR A 106 15.83 15.16 0.69
N ASN A 107 15.76 16.06 -0.29
CA ASN A 107 16.28 17.41 -0.25
C ASN A 107 15.23 18.47 0.19
N THR A 108 14.04 18.06 0.61
CA THR A 108 12.98 18.98 1.10
C THR A 108 12.84 18.86 2.61
N ARG A 109 12.63 19.97 3.34
CA ARG A 109 12.63 20.02 4.83
C ARG A 109 11.71 19.00 5.51
N ILE A 110 10.68 18.51 4.83
CA ILE A 110 9.72 17.51 5.33
C ILE A 110 10.33 16.09 5.35
N ASN A 111 11.30 15.83 4.48
CA ASN A 111 11.95 14.53 4.26
C ASN A 111 13.48 14.56 4.44
N ILE A 112 14.04 15.64 5.01
CA ILE A 112 15.47 15.69 5.35
C ILE A 112 15.73 14.63 6.42
N TYR A 113 16.56 13.64 6.07
CA TYR A 113 17.22 12.80 7.05
C TYR A 113 18.35 13.62 7.68
N PRO A 114 18.50 13.66 9.02
CA PRO A 114 19.73 14.15 9.59
C PRO A 114 20.84 13.22 9.11
N LEU A 115 21.70 13.75 8.24
CA LEU A 115 22.99 13.15 7.99
C LEU A 115 23.74 13.31 9.31
N GLU A 116 23.79 12.25 10.12
CA GLU A 116 24.80 12.19 11.17
C GLU A 116 26.14 12.39 10.47
N GLN A 117 26.81 13.48 10.86
CA GLN A 117 28.14 13.82 10.42
C GLN A 117 29.05 12.67 10.86
N ILE A 118 29.49 11.86 9.89
CA ILE A 118 30.62 10.93 10.06
C ILE A 118 31.90 11.73 9.87
#